data_AF-A0AAN4YY63-F1
#
_entry.id   AF-A0AAN4YY63-F1
#
_cell.length_a   1.000
_cell.length_b   1.000
_cell.length_c   1.000
_cell.angle_alpha   90.00
_cell.angle_beta   90.00
_cell.angle_gamma   90.00
#
_symmetry.space_group_name_H-M   'P 1'
#
loop_
_entity.id
_entity.type
_entity.pdbx_description
1 polymer ?
#
loop_
_entity_poly.entity_id
_entity_poly.type
_entity_poly.pdbx_seq_one_letter_code
_entity_poly.pdbx_strand_id
1 'polypeptide(L)'
;ARHCPHCHSAVMFSGNRADSCPCGSTLCGRCPSQFHFPISCNDAHLYQQYLAKRGIEPFFEITPSIARITDLVRCPGCETPMQMERGCAHMTCLCGVQFCYNCGQERDGPHNASACRRHHMETIVLTDVIVRADFLSFPMKRLNTAARHHFEINARRREIKEMLRQFSAATKRRVLRAIAAMTLLHESAILRSRNNERNRLRAGRIELMLALFMNTK
;
A
#
# COMPACT_ATOMS: atom_id res chain seq x y z
N ALA A 1 -4.18 6.68 -10.34
CA ALA A 1 -4.42 7.40 -9.06
C ALA A 1 -4.34 6.40 -7.91
N ARG A 2 -4.07 6.86 -6.68
CA ARG A 2 -4.27 6.08 -5.44
C ARG A 2 -5.38 6.69 -4.61
N HIS A 3 -5.95 5.93 -3.68
CA HIS A 3 -6.89 6.48 -2.71
C HIS A 3 -6.17 6.85 -1.42
N CYS A 4 -6.53 7.98 -0.82
CA CYS A 4 -6.03 8.39 0.47
C CYS A 4 -6.56 7.44 1.57
N PRO A 5 -5.72 6.82 2.42
CA PRO A 5 -6.19 5.93 3.49
C PRO A 5 -7.01 6.60 4.61
N HIS A 6 -7.17 7.92 4.55
CA HIS A 6 -7.89 8.70 5.56
C HIS A 6 -9.23 9.24 5.10
N CYS A 7 -9.35 9.63 3.83
CA CYS A 7 -10.56 10.24 3.28
C CYS A 7 -11.04 9.58 1.99
N HIS A 8 -10.32 8.55 1.51
CA HIS A 8 -10.59 7.80 0.28
C HIS A 8 -10.65 8.64 -1.00
N SER A 9 -10.27 9.92 -0.95
CA SER A 9 -10.14 10.75 -2.15
C SER A 9 -9.03 10.23 -3.05
N ALA A 10 -9.26 10.28 -4.36
CA ALA A 10 -8.24 9.96 -5.36
C ALA A 10 -7.13 11.02 -5.36
N VAL A 11 -5.88 10.58 -5.32
CA VAL A 11 -4.67 11.40 -5.38
C VAL A 11 -3.75 10.82 -6.46
N MET A 12 -3.27 11.66 -7.38
CA MET A 12 -2.32 11.24 -8.40
C MET A 12 -0.93 11.05 -7.82
N PHE A 13 -0.16 10.11 -8.37
CA PHE A 13 1.26 9.97 -8.03
C PHE A 13 2.05 11.08 -8.71
N SER A 14 2.76 11.90 -7.94
CA SER A 14 3.69 12.86 -8.53
C SER A 14 5.06 12.26 -8.87
N GLY A 15 5.38 11.06 -8.34
CA GLY A 15 6.71 10.47 -8.43
C GLY A 15 7.73 11.07 -7.45
N ASN A 16 7.38 12.17 -6.77
CA ASN A 16 8.20 12.78 -5.72
C ASN A 16 8.21 11.92 -4.45
N ARG A 17 8.90 12.40 -3.40
CA ARG A 17 8.93 11.71 -2.11
C ARG A 17 7.57 11.70 -1.40
N ALA A 18 6.80 12.78 -1.50
CA ALA A 18 5.54 12.96 -0.80
C ALA A 18 4.53 13.70 -1.68
N ASP A 19 3.25 13.33 -1.56
CA ASP A 19 2.13 14.13 -2.08
C ASP A 19 1.19 14.52 -0.94
N SER A 20 0.50 15.64 -1.13
CA SER A 20 -0.49 16.17 -0.18
C SER A 20 -1.90 15.79 -0.63
N CYS A 21 -2.69 15.24 0.29
CA CYS A 21 -4.11 15.01 0.09
C CYS A 21 -4.93 16.23 0.56
N PRO A 22 -6.06 16.60 -0.08
CA PRO A 22 -6.93 17.69 0.37
C PRO A 22 -7.44 17.55 1.80
N CYS A 23 -7.52 16.33 2.33
CA CYS A 23 -7.87 16.13 3.74
C CYS A 23 -6.78 16.63 4.70
N GLY A 24 -5.57 16.92 4.22
CA GLY A 24 -4.40 17.34 5.00
C GLY A 24 -3.49 16.17 5.42
N SER A 25 -3.55 15.03 4.74
CA SER A 25 -2.66 13.89 4.97
C SER A 25 -1.50 13.90 3.98
N THR A 26 -0.32 13.52 4.46
CA THR A 26 0.88 13.35 3.62
C THR A 26 1.00 11.90 3.19
N LEU A 27 1.01 11.66 1.89
CA LEU A 27 1.05 10.34 1.27
C LEU A 27 2.42 10.11 0.64
N CYS A 28 2.84 8.84 0.49
CA CYS A 28 4.04 8.52 -0.28
C CYS A 28 3.80 8.86 -1.75
N GLY A 29 4.74 9.55 -2.40
CA GLY A 29 4.62 9.92 -3.82
C GLY A 29 4.90 8.78 -4.81
N ARG A 30 5.23 7.57 -4.31
CA ARG A 30 5.65 6.41 -5.10
C ARG A 30 4.87 5.13 -4.83
N CYS A 31 4.22 5.01 -3.67
CA CYS A 31 3.43 3.83 -3.31
C CYS A 31 2.10 4.23 -2.66
N PRO A 32 1.10 3.34 -2.65
CA PRO A 32 -0.24 3.64 -2.16
C PRO A 32 -0.34 3.55 -0.63
N SER A 33 0.52 4.29 0.05
CA SER A 33 0.57 4.35 1.51
C SER A 33 0.82 5.77 2.00
N GLN A 34 0.86 5.93 3.31
CA GLN A 34 1.25 7.18 3.93
C GLN A 34 2.73 7.46 3.77
N PHE A 35 3.12 8.72 3.95
CA PHE A 35 4.52 9.10 3.86
C PHE A 35 5.34 8.43 4.97
N HIS A 36 6.21 7.49 4.59
CA HIS A 36 6.97 6.62 5.50
C HIS A 36 8.48 6.88 5.45
N PHE A 37 8.92 8.07 5.06
CA PHE A 37 10.33 8.42 5.18
C PHE A 37 10.72 8.45 6.66
N PRO A 38 11.83 7.79 7.07
CA PRO A 38 12.96 7.47 6.23
C PRO A 38 13.04 6.03 5.72
N ILE A 39 12.08 5.14 5.92
CA ILE A 39 12.20 3.77 5.37
C ILE A 39 11.80 3.72 3.89
N SER A 40 12.36 2.78 3.13
CA SER A 40 12.03 2.60 1.71
C SER A 40 10.60 2.05 1.55
N CYS A 41 10.02 2.13 0.34
CA CYS A 41 8.68 1.57 0.10
C CYS A 41 8.67 0.05 0.34
N ASN A 42 9.73 -0.65 -0.07
CA ASN A 42 9.90 -2.08 0.16
C ASN A 42 9.96 -2.42 1.65
N ASP A 43 10.76 -1.67 2.40
CA ASP A 43 10.89 -1.88 3.84
C ASP A 43 9.59 -1.60 4.61
N ALA A 44 8.86 -0.55 4.21
CA ALA A 44 7.54 -0.25 4.78
C ALA A 44 6.55 -1.38 4.52
N HIS A 45 6.54 -1.93 3.30
CA HIS A 45 5.71 -3.07 2.95
C HIS A 45 6.07 -4.33 3.75
N LEU A 46 7.36 -4.66 3.87
CA LEU A 46 7.83 -5.78 4.69
C LEU A 46 7.46 -5.63 6.16
N TYR A 47 7.58 -4.42 6.71
CA TYR A 47 7.18 -4.15 8.09
C TYR A 47 5.66 -4.33 8.30
N GLN A 48 4.84 -3.90 7.34
CA GLN A 48 3.39 -4.13 7.38
C GLN A 48 3.03 -5.61 7.34
N GLN A 49 3.71 -6.40 6.50
CA GLN A 49 3.54 -7.86 6.50
C GLN A 49 3.93 -8.49 7.85
N TYR A 50 5.01 -7.99 8.47
CA TYR A 50 5.44 -8.43 9.79
C TYR A 50 4.39 -8.14 10.88
N LEU A 51 3.74 -6.97 10.85
CA LEU A 51 2.63 -6.64 11.74
C LEU A 51 1.42 -7.56 11.52
N ALA A 52 1.03 -7.76 10.27
CA ALA A 52 -0.11 -8.60 9.90
C ALA A 52 0.07 -10.06 10.37
N LYS A 53 1.26 -10.64 10.20
CA LYS A 53 1.59 -12.00 10.69
C LYS A 53 1.46 -12.14 12.21
N ARG A 54 1.48 -11.03 12.96
CA ARG A 54 1.32 -10.99 14.42
C ARG A 54 -0.07 -10.57 14.87
N GLY A 55 -1.02 -10.44 13.94
CA GLY A 55 -2.38 -9.98 14.24
C GLY A 55 -2.44 -8.51 14.68
N ILE A 56 -1.41 -7.72 14.35
CA ILE A 56 -1.37 -6.30 14.69
C ILE A 56 -1.96 -5.51 13.52
N GLU A 57 -3.11 -4.88 13.75
CA GLU A 57 -3.80 -4.07 12.73
C GLU A 57 -2.91 -2.91 12.25
N PRO A 58 -2.69 -2.72 10.94
CA PRO A 58 -1.96 -1.57 10.45
C PRO A 58 -2.72 -0.26 10.77
N PHE A 59 -2.00 0.86 10.92
CA PHE A 59 -2.63 2.16 11.24
C PHE A 59 -3.63 2.64 10.21
N PHE A 60 -3.44 2.17 8.98
CA PHE A 60 -4.27 2.45 7.85
C PHE A 60 -4.58 1.15 7.16
N GLU A 61 -5.78 1.04 6.63
CA GLU A 61 -5.96 0.26 5.42
C GLU A 61 -4.97 0.84 4.42
N ILE A 62 -3.84 0.15 4.26
CA ILE A 62 -3.45 -0.16 2.91
C ILE A 62 -4.73 -0.83 2.42
N THR A 63 -5.61 -0.10 1.71
CA THR A 63 -6.31 -0.76 0.60
C THR A 63 -5.14 -1.46 -0.03
N PRO A 64 -5.01 -2.80 0.07
CA PRO A 64 -3.96 -3.45 -0.66
C PRO A 64 -4.16 -2.83 -2.04
N SER A 65 -3.14 -2.16 -2.55
CA SER A 65 -3.05 -2.06 -3.98
C SER A 65 -2.80 -3.50 -4.36
N ILE A 66 -3.86 -4.32 -4.27
CA ILE A 66 -4.11 -5.43 -5.12
C ILE A 66 -3.73 -4.84 -6.45
N ALA A 67 -2.56 -5.21 -6.94
CA ALA A 67 -2.16 -4.79 -8.25
C ALA A 67 -3.20 -5.46 -9.15
N ARG A 68 -4.14 -4.65 -9.61
CA ARG A 68 -5.19 -5.09 -10.52
C ARG A 68 -4.58 -4.96 -11.89
N ILE A 69 -4.21 -6.09 -12.48
CA ILE A 69 -3.93 -6.10 -13.91
C ILE A 69 -5.30 -6.15 -14.59
N THR A 70 -5.61 -5.09 -15.31
CA THR A 70 -6.88 -4.91 -16.04
C THR A 70 -6.62 -5.11 -17.51
N ASP A 71 -7.69 -5.17 -18.32
CA ASP A 71 -7.59 -5.33 -19.76
C ASP A 71 -6.89 -6.64 -20.17
N LEU A 72 -7.17 -7.73 -19.46
CA LEU A 72 -6.63 -9.05 -19.79
C LEU A 72 -7.57 -9.80 -20.72
N VAL A 73 -6.99 -10.51 -21.68
CA VAL A 73 -7.67 -11.49 -22.53
C VAL A 73 -7.00 -12.85 -22.36
N ARG A 74 -7.77 -13.94 -22.36
CA ARG A 74 -7.22 -15.29 -22.25
C ARG A 74 -6.84 -15.81 -23.63
N CYS A 75 -5.68 -16.47 -23.70
CA CYS A 75 -5.30 -17.24 -24.88
C CYS A 75 -6.34 -18.35 -25.12
N PRO A 76 -6.90 -18.52 -26.33
CA PRO A 76 -7.88 -19.57 -26.60
C PRO A 76 -7.30 -20.99 -26.55
N GLY A 77 -5.97 -21.14 -26.67
CA GLY A 77 -5.31 -22.44 -26.62
C GLY A 77 -4.88 -22.90 -25.22
N CYS A 78 -4.35 -22.00 -24.40
CA CYS A 78 -3.78 -22.36 -23.08
C CYS A 78 -4.37 -21.56 -21.91
N GLU A 79 -5.33 -20.69 -22.16
CA GLU A 79 -6.03 -19.85 -21.18
C GLU A 79 -5.17 -18.87 -20.37
N THR A 80 -3.87 -18.78 -20.67
CA THR A 80 -2.97 -17.80 -20.04
C THR A 80 -3.50 -16.38 -20.28
N PRO A 81 -3.68 -15.58 -19.22
CA PRO A 81 -4.12 -14.20 -19.35
C PRO A 81 -2.98 -13.34 -19.91
N MET A 82 -3.30 -12.54 -20.93
CA MET A 82 -2.34 -11.69 -21.63
C MET A 82 -2.87 -10.25 -21.70
N GLN A 83 -1.95 -9.30 -21.58
CA GLN A 83 -2.24 -7.86 -21.72
C GLN A 83 -1.57 -7.34 -22.98
N MET A 84 -2.24 -6.43 -23.69
CA MET A 84 -1.63 -5.71 -24.81
C MET A 84 -0.91 -4.47 -24.28
N GLU A 85 0.41 -4.37 -24.48
CA GLU A 85 1.16 -3.20 -24.03
C GLU A 85 0.89 -1.97 -24.90
N ARG A 86 1.00 -2.08 -26.24
CA ARG A 86 0.65 -1.03 -27.24
C ARG A 86 0.43 -1.67 -28.62
N GLY A 87 -0.41 -1.06 -29.47
CA GLY A 87 -0.42 -1.33 -30.91
C GLY A 87 -1.49 -2.33 -31.39
N CYS A 88 -1.06 -3.31 -32.20
CA CYS A 88 -1.91 -4.20 -32.99
C CYS A 88 -2.66 -5.22 -32.11
N ALA A 89 -3.94 -5.44 -32.40
CA ALA A 89 -4.75 -6.45 -31.70
C ALA A 89 -4.37 -7.90 -32.05
N HIS A 90 -3.32 -8.14 -32.84
CA HIS A 90 -2.80 -9.48 -33.11
C HIS A 90 -1.83 -9.88 -32.01
N MET A 91 -2.21 -10.87 -31.20
CA MET A 91 -1.37 -11.42 -30.15
C MET A 91 -0.81 -12.78 -30.56
N THR A 92 0.40 -13.06 -30.12
CA THR A 92 1.02 -14.40 -30.18
C THR A 92 1.31 -14.84 -28.76
N CYS A 93 0.71 -15.96 -28.33
CA CYS A 93 0.96 -16.54 -27.02
C CYS A 93 2.29 -17.32 -27.00
N LEU A 94 2.87 -17.48 -25.81
CA LEU A 94 4.04 -18.36 -25.61
C LEU A 94 3.76 -19.83 -25.94
N CYS A 95 2.49 -20.27 -25.94
CA CYS A 95 2.11 -21.61 -26.39
C CYS A 95 2.07 -21.76 -27.92
N GLY A 96 2.37 -20.70 -28.68
CA GLY A 96 2.42 -20.70 -30.15
C GLY A 96 1.12 -20.26 -30.83
N VAL A 97 0.00 -20.21 -30.11
CA VAL A 97 -1.30 -19.80 -30.66
C VAL A 97 -1.33 -18.30 -30.92
N GLN A 98 -1.84 -17.92 -32.09
CA GLN A 98 -2.07 -16.54 -32.47
C GLN A 98 -3.55 -16.20 -32.37
N PHE A 99 -3.90 -15.05 -31.79
CA PHE A 99 -5.29 -14.71 -31.53
C PHE A 99 -5.52 -13.20 -31.53
N CYS A 100 -6.79 -12.78 -31.54
CA CYS A 100 -7.16 -11.37 -31.50
C CYS A 100 -7.39 -10.89 -30.07
N TYR A 101 -6.69 -9.84 -29.65
CA TYR A 101 -6.84 -9.21 -28.33
C TYR A 101 -8.27 -8.71 -28.07
N ASN A 102 -8.93 -8.17 -29.10
CA ASN A 102 -10.25 -7.56 -28.95
C ASN A 102 -11.35 -8.60 -28.71
N CYS A 103 -11.30 -9.75 -29.39
CA CYS A 103 -12.37 -10.76 -29.31
C CYS A 103 -11.96 -12.08 -28.65
N GLY A 104 -10.68 -12.28 -28.33
CA GLY A 104 -10.17 -13.49 -27.70
C GLY A 104 -10.15 -14.74 -28.58
N GLN A 105 -10.53 -14.65 -29.85
CA GLN A 105 -10.59 -15.80 -30.77
C GLN A 105 -9.27 -16.01 -31.51
N GLU A 106 -8.97 -17.28 -31.79
CA GLU A 106 -7.82 -17.72 -32.58
C GLU A 106 -7.84 -17.10 -33.98
N ARG A 107 -6.64 -16.80 -34.50
CA ARG A 107 -6.47 -16.06 -35.75
C ARG A 107 -5.63 -16.88 -36.73
N ASP A 108 -6.33 -17.65 -37.56
CA ASP A 108 -5.73 -18.47 -38.63
C ASP A 108 -5.76 -17.77 -40.01
N GLY A 109 -6.12 -16.48 -40.08
CA GLY A 109 -6.29 -15.75 -41.34
C GLY A 109 -6.71 -14.27 -41.22
N PRO A 110 -7.18 -13.64 -42.32
CA PRO A 110 -7.64 -12.25 -42.32
C PRO A 110 -8.84 -12.08 -41.39
N HIS A 111 -8.63 -11.30 -40.33
CA HIS A 111 -9.63 -11.02 -39.30
C HIS A 111 -10.39 -9.76 -39.67
N ASN A 112 -11.62 -9.92 -40.16
CA ASN A 112 -12.44 -8.80 -40.62
C ASN A 112 -12.98 -7.98 -39.43
N ALA A 113 -12.73 -6.66 -39.44
CA ALA A 113 -13.17 -5.76 -38.38
C ALA A 113 -14.70 -5.75 -38.15
N SER A 114 -15.49 -6.09 -39.18
CA SER A 114 -16.96 -6.17 -39.11
C SER A 114 -17.49 -7.38 -38.33
N ALA A 115 -16.68 -8.43 -38.14
CA ALA A 115 -17.04 -9.64 -37.39
C ALA A 115 -16.39 -9.70 -35.99
N CYS A 116 -15.49 -8.77 -35.68
CA CYS A 116 -14.80 -8.69 -34.40
C CYS A 116 -15.71 -8.11 -33.31
N ARG A 117 -16.39 -8.97 -32.55
CA ARG A 117 -17.12 -8.53 -31.35
C ARG A 117 -16.17 -8.43 -30.17
N ARG A 118 -16.14 -7.28 -29.50
CA ARG A 118 -15.31 -7.09 -28.29
C ARG A 118 -15.72 -8.09 -27.21
N HIS A 119 -14.72 -8.81 -26.71
CA HIS A 119 -14.85 -9.72 -25.58
C HIS A 119 -14.77 -8.93 -24.27
N HIS A 120 -15.41 -9.46 -23.21
CA HIS A 120 -15.30 -8.88 -21.88
C HIS A 120 -13.87 -9.08 -21.34
N MET A 121 -13.19 -7.98 -21.03
CA MET A 121 -11.83 -8.03 -20.52
C MET A 121 -11.81 -8.44 -19.04
N GLU A 122 -10.85 -9.27 -18.67
CA GLU A 122 -10.70 -9.75 -17.30
C GLU A 122 -9.83 -8.79 -16.48
N THR A 123 -10.11 -8.75 -15.17
CA THR A 123 -9.24 -8.09 -14.19
C THR A 123 -8.73 -9.13 -13.23
N ILE A 124 -7.41 -9.34 -13.20
CA ILE A 124 -6.79 -10.22 -12.22
C ILE A 124 -6.26 -9.40 -11.05
N VAL A 125 -6.66 -9.83 -9.87
CA VAL A 125 -6.20 -9.35 -8.57
C VAL A 125 -4.91 -10.09 -8.26
N LEU A 126 -3.77 -9.41 -8.37
CA LEU A 126 -2.53 -9.95 -7.82
C LEU A 126 -2.62 -9.90 -6.30
N THR A 127 -2.99 -11.03 -5.71
CA THR A 127 -2.70 -11.30 -4.30
C THR A 127 -1.23 -11.71 -4.23
N ASP A 128 -0.41 -10.89 -3.57
CA ASP A 128 0.99 -11.22 -3.35
C ASP A 128 1.11 -12.62 -2.74
N VAL A 129 1.90 -13.49 -3.38
CA VAL A 129 2.44 -14.69 -2.72
C VAL A 129 3.19 -14.19 -1.50
N ILE A 130 2.79 -14.64 -0.33
CA ILE A 130 3.38 -14.25 0.95
C ILE A 130 4.90 -14.40 0.87
N VAL A 131 5.61 -13.27 0.79
CA VAL A 131 7.07 -13.26 0.76
C VAL A 131 7.54 -13.89 2.07
N ARG A 132 8.39 -14.93 1.94
CA ARG A 132 9.00 -15.63 3.08
C ARG A 132 9.69 -14.64 4.00
N ALA A 133 9.69 -14.93 5.31
CA ALA A 133 10.18 -14.05 6.37
C ALA A 133 11.70 -13.72 6.27
N ASP A 134 12.40 -14.34 5.34
CA ASP A 134 13.86 -14.29 5.20
C ASP A 134 14.38 -12.97 4.59
N PHE A 135 13.49 -12.08 4.11
CA PHE A 135 13.83 -10.80 3.48
C PHE A 135 13.70 -9.56 4.38
N LEU A 136 13.48 -9.72 5.69
CA LEU A 136 13.37 -8.56 6.58
C LEU A 136 14.69 -7.77 6.62
N SER A 137 14.71 -6.58 6.02
CA SER A 137 15.85 -5.64 6.02
C SER A 137 16.27 -5.15 7.41
N PHE A 138 15.52 -5.52 8.46
CA PHE A 138 15.65 -4.99 9.80
C PHE A 138 15.98 -6.09 10.82
N PRO A 139 16.88 -5.82 11.79
CA PRO A 139 17.10 -6.73 12.92
C PRO A 139 15.81 -6.98 13.70
N MET A 140 15.57 -8.24 14.09
CA MET A 140 14.37 -8.67 14.83
C MET A 140 14.07 -7.83 16.07
N LYS A 141 15.10 -7.41 16.83
CA LYS A 141 14.94 -6.53 17.98
C LYS A 141 14.13 -5.27 17.64
N ARG A 142 14.37 -4.67 16.47
CA ARG A 142 13.70 -3.44 16.04
C ARG A 142 12.29 -3.66 15.55
N LEU A 143 12.09 -4.75 14.81
CA LEU A 143 10.75 -5.15 14.38
C LEU A 143 9.87 -5.38 15.61
N ASN A 144 10.39 -6.10 16.61
CA ASN A 144 9.72 -6.31 17.88
C ASN A 144 9.47 -4.98 18.63
N THR A 145 10.47 -4.10 18.73
CA THR A 145 10.31 -2.77 19.37
C THR A 145 9.24 -1.95 18.65
N ALA A 146 9.37 -1.75 17.34
CA ALA A 146 8.42 -0.98 16.55
C ALA A 146 7.00 -1.55 16.68
N ALA A 147 6.82 -2.87 16.58
CA ALA A 147 5.51 -3.50 16.74
C ALA A 147 4.92 -3.39 18.15
N ARG A 148 5.75 -3.42 19.20
CA ARG A 148 5.29 -3.15 20.57
C ARG A 148 4.75 -1.72 20.69
N HIS A 149 5.51 -0.73 20.20
CA HIS A 149 5.06 0.66 20.21
C HIS A 149 3.79 0.85 19.37
N HIS A 150 3.71 0.22 18.20
CA HIS A 150 2.51 0.21 17.35
C HIS A 150 1.28 -0.25 18.15
N PHE A 151 1.39 -1.39 18.82
CA PHE A 151 0.31 -1.98 19.62
C PHE A 151 -0.13 -1.04 20.75
N GLU A 152 0.83 -0.50 21.50
CA GLU A 152 0.58 0.44 22.61
C GLU A 152 -0.15 1.71 22.13
N ILE A 153 0.34 2.32 21.04
CA ILE A 153 -0.26 3.54 20.49
C ILE A 153 -1.66 3.26 19.93
N ASN A 154 -1.88 2.10 19.31
CA ASN A 154 -3.22 1.73 18.83
C ASN A 154 -4.21 1.49 19.97
N ALA A 155 -3.77 0.98 21.12
CA ALA A 155 -4.61 0.90 22.30
C ALA A 155 -5.06 2.31 22.74
N ARG A 156 -4.14 3.26 22.90
CA ARG A 156 -4.48 4.66 23.24
C ARG A 156 -5.31 5.35 22.16
N ARG A 157 -5.05 5.08 20.89
CA ARG A 157 -5.86 5.60 19.78
C ARG A 157 -7.32 5.19 19.89
N ARG A 158 -7.61 3.95 20.32
CA ARG A 158 -8.98 3.47 20.55
C ARG A 158 -9.65 4.25 21.68
N GLU A 159 -8.97 4.44 22.80
CA GLU A 159 -9.47 5.25 23.93
C GLU A 159 -9.75 6.69 23.51
N ILE A 160 -8.80 7.34 22.82
CA ILE A 160 -8.98 8.71 22.33
C ILE A 160 -10.13 8.80 21.31
N LYS A 161 -10.29 7.79 20.44
CA LYS A 161 -11.41 7.73 19.49
C LYS A 161 -12.76 7.73 20.20
N GLU A 162 -12.84 7.11 21.38
CA GLU A 162 -14.03 7.10 22.25
C GLU A 162 -14.26 8.47 22.89
N MET A 163 -13.22 9.11 23.45
CA MET A 163 -13.31 10.46 24.01
C MET A 163 -13.74 11.49 22.95
N LEU A 164 -13.30 11.32 21.71
CA LEU A 164 -13.64 12.19 20.59
C LEU A 164 -15.08 12.03 20.08
N ARG A 165 -15.89 11.11 20.65
CA ARG A 165 -17.29 10.91 20.23
C ARG A 165 -18.15 12.17 20.39
N GLN A 166 -17.83 13.02 21.37
CA GLN A 166 -18.55 14.26 21.64
C GLN A 166 -18.14 15.42 20.71
N PHE A 167 -17.09 15.23 19.89
CA PHE A 167 -16.54 16.27 19.02
C PHE A 167 -17.01 16.09 17.57
N SER A 168 -16.90 17.17 16.79
CA SER A 168 -17.24 17.14 15.36
C SER A 168 -16.44 16.08 14.60
N ALA A 169 -17.03 15.52 13.54
CA ALA A 169 -16.36 14.57 12.67
C ALA A 169 -15.04 15.13 12.08
N ALA A 170 -14.98 16.43 11.83
CA ALA A 170 -13.77 17.11 11.37
C ALA A 170 -12.66 17.09 12.42
N THR A 171 -12.97 17.43 13.67
CA THR A 171 -12.02 17.38 14.79
C THR A 171 -11.55 15.95 15.03
N LYS A 172 -12.48 14.99 15.08
CA LYS A 172 -12.17 13.56 15.23
C LYS A 172 -11.20 13.08 14.15
N ARG A 173 -11.48 13.39 12.87
CA ARG A 173 -10.59 13.06 11.76
C ARG A 173 -9.22 13.74 11.89
N ARG A 174 -9.16 15.00 12.32
CA ARG A 174 -7.90 15.73 12.49
C ARG A 174 -7.00 15.08 13.55
N VAL A 175 -7.56 14.76 14.72
CA VAL A 175 -6.79 14.15 15.83
C VAL A 175 -6.33 12.73 15.47
N LEU A 176 -7.22 11.89 14.93
CA LEU A 176 -6.85 10.52 14.54
C LEU A 176 -5.82 10.49 13.41
N ARG A 177 -5.82 11.48 12.51
CA ARG A 177 -4.76 11.67 11.51
C ARG A 177 -3.42 12.02 12.13
N ALA A 178 -3.40 12.92 13.09
CA ALA A 178 -2.17 13.32 13.78
C ALA A 178 -1.52 12.14 14.52
N ILE A 179 -2.31 11.37 15.29
CA ILE A 179 -1.83 10.18 15.99
C ILE A 179 -1.17 9.20 15.02
N ALA A 180 -1.84 8.95 13.91
CA ALA A 180 -1.40 7.93 12.98
C ALA A 180 -0.17 8.37 12.17
N ALA A 181 -0.06 9.67 11.83
CA ALA A 181 1.16 10.25 11.26
C ALA A 181 2.35 10.22 12.23
N MET A 182 2.12 10.53 13.52
CA MET A 182 3.16 10.45 14.56
C MET A 182 3.65 9.01 14.75
N THR A 183 2.73 8.04 14.69
CA THR A 183 3.10 6.63 14.88
C THR A 183 3.99 6.13 13.74
N LEU A 184 3.60 6.41 12.50
CA LEU A 184 4.41 6.03 11.33
C LEU A 184 5.80 6.68 11.35
N LEU A 185 5.89 7.95 11.79
CA LEU A 185 7.16 8.64 11.96
C LEU A 185 8.03 7.96 13.04
N HIS A 186 7.41 7.54 14.14
CA HIS A 186 8.09 6.83 15.22
C HIS A 186 8.66 5.48 14.77
N GLU A 187 7.82 4.65 14.16
CA GLU A 187 8.20 3.31 13.69
C GLU A 187 9.28 3.39 12.62
N SER A 188 9.13 4.29 11.65
CA SER A 188 10.14 4.50 10.62
C SER A 188 11.48 5.01 11.20
N ALA A 189 11.46 5.79 12.28
CA ALA A 189 12.66 6.19 13.02
C ALA A 189 13.31 5.01 13.76
N ILE A 190 12.54 4.17 14.46
CA ILE A 190 13.04 2.95 15.13
C ILE A 190 13.72 2.04 14.10
N LEU A 191 13.04 1.76 12.99
CA LEU A 191 13.53 0.84 11.97
C LEU A 191 14.85 1.33 11.34
N ARG A 192 15.02 2.65 11.12
CA ARG A 192 16.21 3.25 10.49
C ARG A 192 17.32 3.72 11.47
N SER A 193 17.22 3.42 12.76
CA SER A 193 18.14 3.91 13.82
C SER A 193 19.60 3.42 13.75
N ARG A 194 20.01 2.51 12.84
CA ARG A 194 21.38 1.91 12.85
C ARG A 194 22.48 2.83 12.36
N ASN A 195 22.17 3.73 11.43
CA ASN A 195 23.21 4.36 10.59
C ASN A 195 23.25 5.89 10.72
N ASN A 196 22.58 6.48 11.72
CA ASN A 196 22.56 7.94 11.85
C ASN A 196 22.21 8.39 13.28
N GLU A 197 23.15 9.06 13.94
CA GLU A 197 22.97 9.63 15.28
C GLU A 197 21.75 10.56 15.37
N ARG A 198 21.48 11.35 14.32
CA ARG A 198 20.30 12.22 14.27
C ARG A 198 18.99 11.42 14.30
N ASN A 199 18.95 10.24 13.68
CA ASN A 199 17.77 9.38 13.72
C ASN A 199 17.58 8.74 15.09
N ARG A 200 18.68 8.38 15.77
CA ARG A 200 18.64 7.87 17.15
C ARG A 200 18.08 8.92 18.12
N LEU A 201 18.56 10.17 18.03
CA LEU A 201 18.05 11.29 18.83
C LEU A 201 16.58 11.59 18.52
N ARG A 202 16.18 11.57 17.23
CA ARG A 202 14.77 11.74 16.84
C ARG A 202 13.88 10.63 17.40
N ALA A 203 14.30 9.37 17.29
CA ALA A 203 13.58 8.24 17.88
C ALA A 203 13.43 8.44 19.39
N GLY A 204 14.51 8.75 20.12
CA GLY A 204 14.45 8.98 21.57
C GLY A 204 13.53 10.16 21.96
N ARG A 205 13.52 11.26 21.21
CA ARG A 205 12.57 12.38 21.44
C ARG A 205 11.12 11.96 21.19
N ILE A 206 10.87 11.18 20.15
CA ILE A 206 9.52 10.67 19.85
C ILE A 206 9.10 9.66 20.92
N GLU A 207 9.99 8.77 21.38
CA GLU A 207 9.73 7.84 22.50
C GLU A 207 9.33 8.58 23.78
N LEU A 208 10.03 9.67 24.12
CA LEU A 208 9.68 10.48 25.28
C LEU A 208 8.30 11.13 25.12
N MET A 209 8.02 11.70 23.95
CA MET A 209 6.70 12.31 23.66
C MET A 209 5.58 11.25 23.66
N LEU A 210 5.87 10.05 23.19
CA LEU A 210 4.94 8.92 23.25
C LEU A 210 4.75 8.45 24.69
N ALA A 211 5.78 8.37 25.51
CA ALA A 211 5.64 8.04 26.92
C ALA A 211 4.74 9.06 27.63
N LEU A 212 4.86 10.36 27.31
CA LEU A 212 3.94 11.38 27.82
C LEU A 212 2.51 11.15 27.32
N PHE A 213 2.32 10.97 26.00
CA PHE A 213 1.02 10.70 25.39
C PHE A 213 0.35 9.42 25.93
N MET A 214 1.14 8.38 26.20
CA MET A 214 0.68 7.13 26.78
C MET A 214 0.32 7.27 28.25
N ASN A 215 0.67 8.37 28.92
CA ASN A 215 0.41 8.61 30.34
C ASN A 215 -0.47 9.85 30.60
N THR A 216 -0.97 10.52 29.57
CA THR A 216 -1.99 11.55 29.73
C THR A 216 -3.29 10.91 30.19
N LYS A 217 -3.85 11.42 31.29
CA LYS A 217 -5.15 11.02 31.85
C LYS A 217 -6.29 11.70 31.10
#